data_AF-A0A534FWB1-F1
#
_entry.id   AF-A0A534FWB1-F1
#
_cell.length_a   1.000
_cell.length_b   1.000
_cell.length_c   1.000
_cell.angle_alpha   90.00
_cell.angle_beta   90.00
_cell.angle_gamma   90.00
#
_symmetry.space_group_name_H-M   'P 1'
#
loop_
_entity.id
_entity.type
_entity.pdbx_description
1 polymer ?
#
loop_
_entity_poly.entity_id
_entity_poly.type
_entity_poly.pdbx_seq_one_letter_code
_entity_poly.pdbx_strand_id
1 'polypeptide(L)'
;MSRPRPETAAGTRLTGSRQHQEGAKDQRMFARLVELIHGTNGLLLAFLSVQIPMLVGLIRSRARLAHLVLSPVPAVVLTLIVIIVMALLAPLLTILGAPPNSGPDLTVAFALFVAAGYAAGRLLIRKQSASASYYRRGAVVANAAAASRAPPAARVARANGGSQRSNGALTLAGLTVAEDDETKHFKVIGTTGTGKTTAIREMLSAALERGDRAVIADPDGGYLGRFYDGDRGDVILNPFELDSVRWNLLGEIDNDYDVDQLARSLITDHGDPDRSWSEYA
;
A
#
# COMPACT_ATOMS: atom_id res chain seq x y z
N MET A 1 -76.79 -11.10 56.16
CA MET A 1 -77.25 -9.74 55.82
C MET A 1 -76.03 -8.89 55.50
N SER A 2 -75.78 -8.67 54.21
CA SER A 2 -74.56 -8.08 53.67
C SER A 2 -74.62 -6.55 53.70
N ARG A 3 -73.57 -5.89 54.21
CA ARG A 3 -73.39 -4.43 54.13
C ARG A 3 -72.57 -4.07 52.87
N PRO A 4 -72.91 -2.99 52.14
CA PRO A 4 -72.13 -2.53 50.99
C PRO A 4 -70.93 -1.65 51.41
N ARG A 5 -69.87 -1.68 50.59
CA ARG A 5 -68.64 -0.85 50.69
C ARG A 5 -68.86 0.53 50.05
N PRO A 6 -68.16 1.59 50.51
CA PRO A 6 -68.14 2.89 49.83
C PRO A 6 -67.11 2.94 48.70
N GLU A 7 -67.46 3.65 47.62
CA GLU A 7 -66.63 3.93 46.44
C GLU A 7 -65.42 4.81 46.78
N THR A 8 -64.27 4.53 46.15
CA THR A 8 -63.03 5.30 46.29
C THR A 8 -62.81 6.14 45.03
N ALA A 9 -63.02 7.46 45.14
CA ALA A 9 -62.61 8.44 44.14
C ALA A 9 -61.13 8.79 44.34
N ALA A 10 -60.21 8.19 43.57
CA ALA A 10 -58.81 8.65 43.50
C ALA A 10 -58.09 8.08 42.27
N GLY A 11 -58.27 8.70 41.09
CA GLY A 11 -57.63 8.21 39.87
C GLY A 11 -57.53 9.25 38.76
N THR A 12 -57.01 10.44 39.02
CA THR A 12 -56.78 11.42 37.91
C THR A 12 -55.69 12.47 38.12
N ARG A 13 -54.86 12.42 39.18
CA ARG A 13 -53.85 13.49 39.44
C ARG A 13 -52.37 13.14 39.24
N LEU A 14 -52.00 11.90 38.92
CA LEU A 14 -50.58 11.48 38.86
C LEU A 14 -50.01 11.28 37.44
N THR A 15 -50.84 11.22 36.40
CA THR A 15 -50.39 11.09 35.00
C THR A 15 -50.06 12.43 34.34
N GLY A 16 -50.71 13.52 34.75
CA GLY A 16 -50.48 14.85 34.16
C GLY A 16 -49.13 15.47 34.51
N SER A 17 -48.56 15.19 35.70
CA SER A 17 -47.31 15.82 36.16
C SER A 17 -46.06 15.25 35.51
N ARG A 18 -46.03 13.94 35.19
CA ARG A 18 -44.93 13.31 34.43
C ARG A 18 -44.93 13.73 32.96
N GLN A 19 -46.08 13.76 32.31
CA GLN A 19 -46.18 14.21 30.91
C GLN A 19 -45.84 15.70 30.76
N HIS A 20 -46.23 16.55 31.71
CA HIS A 20 -45.81 17.96 31.70
C HIS A 20 -44.30 18.15 31.94
N GLN A 21 -43.67 17.29 32.78
CA GLN A 21 -42.23 17.34 33.00
C GLN A 21 -41.41 16.80 31.82
N GLU A 22 -41.88 15.76 31.14
CA GLU A 22 -41.26 15.25 29.91
C GLU A 22 -41.36 16.27 28.77
N GLY A 23 -42.55 16.82 28.52
CA GLY A 23 -42.73 17.87 27.51
C GLY A 23 -41.86 19.12 27.78
N ALA A 24 -41.71 19.52 29.04
CA ALA A 24 -40.84 20.65 29.41
C ALA A 24 -39.34 20.34 29.26
N LYS A 25 -38.91 19.08 29.45
CA LYS A 25 -37.52 18.65 29.19
C LYS A 25 -37.24 18.60 27.70
N ASP A 26 -38.15 18.05 26.91
CA ASP A 26 -38.03 17.97 25.45
C ASP A 26 -38.02 19.36 24.83
N GLN A 27 -38.84 20.29 25.33
CA GLN A 27 -38.87 21.66 24.84
C GLN A 27 -37.62 22.46 25.22
N ARG A 28 -37.01 22.19 26.38
CA ARG A 28 -35.70 22.75 26.76
C ARG A 28 -34.55 22.14 25.96
N MET A 29 -34.60 20.83 25.68
CA MET A 29 -33.63 20.13 24.83
C MET A 29 -33.71 20.65 23.39
N PHE A 30 -34.92 20.83 22.86
CA PHE A 30 -35.17 21.38 21.54
C PHE A 30 -34.70 22.83 21.44
N ALA A 31 -34.98 23.67 22.44
CA ALA A 31 -34.48 25.05 22.50
C ALA A 31 -32.94 25.12 22.51
N ARG A 32 -32.28 24.24 23.28
CA ARG A 32 -30.81 24.13 23.27
C ARG A 32 -30.25 23.64 21.93
N LEU A 33 -30.92 22.70 21.27
CA LEU A 33 -30.57 22.22 19.93
C LEU A 33 -30.68 23.35 18.90
N VAL A 34 -31.75 24.13 18.97
CA VAL A 34 -31.95 25.31 18.12
C VAL A 34 -30.84 26.34 18.39
N GLU A 35 -30.50 26.65 19.64
CA GLU A 35 -29.37 27.54 19.96
C GLU A 35 -28.02 27.05 19.42
N LEU A 36 -27.78 25.73 19.39
CA LEU A 36 -26.55 25.15 18.84
C LEU A 36 -26.44 25.30 17.32
N ILE A 37 -27.57 25.33 16.61
CA ILE A 37 -27.63 25.39 15.14
C ILE A 37 -27.54 26.85 14.63
N HIS A 38 -27.78 27.84 15.49
CA HIS A 38 -27.77 29.26 15.11
C HIS A 38 -26.41 29.93 15.38
N GLY A 39 -26.02 30.89 14.53
CA GLY A 39 -24.81 31.70 14.69
C GLY A 39 -23.49 30.93 14.45
N THR A 40 -22.43 31.29 15.18
CA THR A 40 -21.07 30.75 15.01
C THR A 40 -20.98 29.25 15.34
N ASN A 41 -21.86 28.76 16.24
CA ASN A 41 -21.89 27.35 16.63
C ASN A 41 -22.38 26.45 15.49
N GLY A 42 -23.35 26.90 14.69
CA GLY A 42 -23.81 26.17 13.50
C GLY A 42 -22.73 26.02 12.44
N LEU A 43 -21.93 27.07 12.22
CA LEU A 43 -20.76 27.04 11.32
C LEU A 43 -19.71 26.03 11.79
N LEU A 44 -19.44 25.99 13.09
CA LEU A 44 -18.49 25.05 13.67
C LEU A 44 -18.98 23.59 13.52
N LEU A 45 -20.26 23.34 13.76
CA LEU A 45 -20.85 22.01 13.55
C LEU A 45 -20.80 21.56 12.09
N ALA A 46 -21.07 22.47 11.14
CA ALA A 46 -20.96 22.19 9.71
C ALA A 46 -19.51 21.94 9.26
N PHE A 47 -18.54 22.59 9.89
CA PHE A 47 -17.13 22.30 9.66
C PHE A 47 -16.73 20.93 10.22
N LEU A 48 -17.11 20.62 11.46
CA LEU A 48 -16.76 19.35 12.11
C LEU A 48 -17.40 18.13 11.41
N SER A 49 -18.62 18.26 10.89
CA SER A 49 -19.29 17.18 10.14
C SER A 49 -18.55 16.78 8.86
N VAL A 50 -17.70 17.66 8.32
CA VAL A 50 -16.84 17.41 7.15
C VAL A 50 -15.43 17.00 7.60
N GLN A 51 -14.87 17.72 8.57
CA GLN A 51 -13.50 17.54 9.04
C GLN A 51 -13.27 16.16 9.67
N ILE A 52 -14.22 15.66 10.48
CA ILE A 52 -14.07 14.38 11.18
C ILE A 52 -14.02 13.20 10.19
N PRO A 53 -14.98 13.04 9.25
CA PRO A 53 -14.92 11.98 8.23
C PRO A 53 -13.71 12.09 7.30
N MET A 54 -13.28 13.32 6.99
CA MET A 54 -12.09 13.54 6.16
C MET A 54 -10.81 13.08 6.88
N LEU A 55 -10.64 13.40 8.17
CA LEU A 55 -9.55 12.87 8.99
C LEU A 55 -9.58 11.35 9.08
N VAL A 56 -10.75 10.75 9.27
CA VAL A 56 -10.91 9.28 9.26
C VAL A 56 -10.48 8.68 7.93
N GLY A 57 -10.85 9.32 6.81
CA GLY A 57 -10.41 8.94 5.47
C GLY A 57 -8.89 8.98 5.30
N LEU A 58 -8.23 10.03 5.81
CA LEU A 58 -6.78 10.21 5.79
C LEU A 58 -6.05 9.18 6.69
N ILE A 59 -6.54 8.94 7.91
CA ILE A 59 -5.95 7.97 8.84
C ILE A 59 -6.05 6.54 8.26
N ARG A 60 -7.22 6.15 7.75
CA ARG A 60 -7.44 4.83 7.13
C ARG A 60 -6.63 4.63 5.84
N SER A 61 -6.18 5.70 5.20
CA SER A 61 -5.32 5.65 4.01
C SER A 61 -3.83 5.85 4.33
N ARG A 62 -3.44 5.85 5.62
CA ARG A 62 -2.06 5.98 6.10
C ARG A 62 -1.37 7.25 5.57
N ALA A 63 -2.07 8.38 5.62
CA ALA A 63 -1.55 9.69 5.24
C ALA A 63 -0.28 10.08 6.05
N ARG A 64 0.63 10.85 5.42
CA ARG A 64 1.74 11.50 6.15
C ARG A 64 1.21 12.57 7.11
N LEU A 65 1.94 12.81 8.21
CA LEU A 65 1.61 13.82 9.23
C LEU A 65 1.29 15.21 8.66
N ALA A 66 1.99 15.63 7.59
CA ALA A 66 1.74 16.89 6.91
C ALA A 66 0.30 17.00 6.35
N HIS A 67 -0.28 15.92 5.81
CA HIS A 67 -1.65 15.93 5.29
C HIS A 67 -2.71 15.92 6.39
N LEU A 68 -2.37 15.39 7.56
CA LEU A 68 -3.24 15.47 8.74
C LEU A 68 -3.29 16.91 9.26
N VAL A 69 -2.13 17.57 9.34
CA VAL A 69 -2.03 18.98 9.77
C VAL A 69 -2.67 19.93 8.75
N LEU A 70 -2.52 19.68 7.45
CA LEU A 70 -3.09 20.52 6.39
C LEU A 70 -4.57 20.22 6.09
N SER A 71 -5.14 19.16 6.68
CA SER A 71 -6.53 18.75 6.43
C SER A 71 -7.61 19.82 6.68
N PRO A 72 -7.46 20.81 7.58
CA PRO A 72 -8.49 21.84 7.78
C PRO A 72 -8.73 22.72 6.56
N VAL A 73 -7.71 23.00 5.74
CA VAL A 73 -7.80 23.89 4.57
C VAL A 73 -8.79 23.36 3.51
N PRO A 74 -8.63 22.13 2.97
CA PRO A 74 -9.59 21.57 2.03
C PRO A 74 -10.96 21.30 2.68
N ALA A 75 -11.04 21.04 3.99
CA ALA A 75 -12.31 20.89 4.68
C ALA A 75 -13.11 22.18 4.69
N VAL A 76 -12.50 23.33 4.99
CA VAL A 76 -13.18 24.65 4.92
C VAL A 76 -13.72 24.91 3.51
N VAL A 77 -12.92 24.66 2.47
CA VAL A 77 -13.34 24.85 1.07
C VAL A 77 -14.52 23.93 0.73
N LEU A 78 -14.48 22.67 1.13
CA LEU A 78 -15.55 21.71 0.89
C LEU A 78 -16.83 22.08 1.65
N THR A 79 -16.72 22.52 2.91
CA THR A 79 -17.86 23.01 3.70
C THR A 79 -18.51 24.22 3.03
N LEU A 80 -17.72 25.19 2.54
CA LEU A 80 -18.26 26.36 1.82
C LEU A 80 -18.96 25.96 0.52
N ILE A 81 -18.37 25.06 -0.28
CA ILE A 81 -18.98 24.58 -1.53
C ILE A 81 -20.33 23.93 -1.24
N VAL A 82 -20.41 23.05 -0.25
CA VAL A 82 -21.67 22.36 0.04
C VAL A 82 -22.72 23.31 0.64
N ILE A 83 -22.32 24.30 1.45
CA ILE A 83 -23.24 25.36 1.91
C ILE A 83 -23.82 26.13 0.72
N ILE A 84 -22.98 26.52 -0.24
CA ILE A 84 -23.42 27.23 -1.45
C ILE A 84 -24.34 26.36 -2.31
N VAL A 85 -23.97 25.09 -2.53
CA VAL A 85 -24.78 24.15 -3.32
C VAL A 85 -26.14 23.94 -2.66
N MET A 86 -26.21 23.74 -1.35
CA MET A 86 -27.48 23.60 -0.63
C MET A 86 -28.33 24.87 -0.69
N ALA A 87 -27.71 26.05 -0.58
CA ALA A 87 -28.40 27.33 -0.70
C ALA A 87 -29.00 27.55 -2.11
N LEU A 88 -28.32 27.08 -3.16
CA LEU A 88 -28.79 27.14 -4.54
C LEU A 88 -29.83 26.07 -4.88
N LEU A 89 -29.74 24.89 -4.26
CA LEU A 89 -30.66 23.77 -4.49
C LEU A 89 -32.00 23.95 -3.75
N ALA A 90 -31.99 24.63 -2.60
CA ALA A 90 -33.18 24.89 -1.78
C ALA A 90 -34.36 25.49 -2.57
N PRO A 91 -34.22 26.59 -3.35
CA PRO A 91 -35.33 27.14 -4.13
C PRO A 91 -35.78 26.19 -5.26
N LEU A 92 -34.87 25.42 -5.87
CA LEU A 92 -35.19 24.49 -6.94
C LEU A 92 -36.06 23.32 -6.43
N LEU A 93 -35.78 22.82 -5.22
CA LEU A 93 -36.57 21.77 -4.58
C LEU A 93 -37.98 22.23 -4.20
N THR A 94 -38.14 23.50 -3.81
CA THR A 94 -39.47 24.08 -3.53
C THR A 94 -40.32 24.23 -4.80
N ILE A 95 -39.70 24.52 -5.95
CA ILE A 95 -40.39 24.60 -7.25
C ILE A 95 -40.83 23.21 -7.74
N LEU A 96 -40.08 22.15 -7.38
CA LEU A 96 -40.37 20.77 -7.77
C LEU A 96 -41.43 20.07 -6.89
N GLY A 97 -42.12 20.82 -6.02
CA GLY A 97 -43.25 20.30 -5.23
C GLY A 97 -42.86 19.60 -3.92
N ALA A 98 -41.65 19.82 -3.39
CA ALA A 98 -41.32 19.36 -2.05
C ALA A 98 -42.15 20.13 -0.99
N PRO A 99 -42.76 19.45 0.01
CA PRO A 99 -43.59 20.10 1.02
C PRO A 99 -42.83 21.22 1.75
N PRO A 100 -43.45 22.38 2.00
CA PRO A 100 -42.79 23.57 2.60
C PRO A 100 -42.32 23.38 4.05
N ASN A 101 -42.56 22.21 4.66
CA ASN A 101 -42.16 21.86 6.03
C ASN A 101 -41.16 20.68 6.06
N SER A 102 -40.87 20.10 4.90
CA SER A 102 -39.73 19.21 4.70
C SER A 102 -38.64 20.04 4.04
N GLY A 103 -37.97 20.89 4.83
CA GLY A 103 -36.63 21.32 4.44
C GLY A 103 -35.85 20.05 4.12
N PRO A 104 -35.04 19.98 3.05
CA PRO A 104 -34.27 18.78 2.75
C PRO A 104 -33.57 18.35 4.03
N ASP A 105 -34.06 17.26 4.63
CA ASP A 105 -33.89 17.01 6.06
C ASP A 105 -32.40 17.10 6.37
N LEU A 106 -32.05 17.83 7.43
CA LEU A 106 -30.68 17.99 7.92
C LEU A 106 -29.90 16.67 7.90
N THR A 107 -30.58 15.53 8.03
CA THR A 107 -30.07 14.16 7.91
C THR A 107 -29.50 13.81 6.53
N VAL A 108 -30.19 14.12 5.43
CA VAL A 108 -29.72 13.84 4.05
C VAL A 108 -28.56 14.74 3.70
N ALA A 109 -28.65 16.02 4.07
CA ALA A 109 -27.56 16.97 3.92
C ALA A 109 -26.32 16.48 4.71
N PHE A 110 -26.50 16.12 5.98
CA PHE A 110 -25.43 15.59 6.84
C PHE A 110 -24.81 14.30 6.30
N ALA A 111 -25.61 13.38 5.78
CA ALA A 111 -25.11 12.15 5.15
C ALA A 111 -24.25 12.44 3.92
N LEU A 112 -24.66 13.39 3.07
CA LEU A 112 -23.88 13.85 1.92
C LEU A 112 -22.57 14.52 2.35
N PHE A 113 -22.60 15.36 3.39
CA PHE A 113 -21.39 15.97 3.97
C PHE A 113 -20.39 14.91 4.43
N VAL A 114 -20.86 13.91 5.17
CA VAL A 114 -20.03 12.82 5.69
C VAL A 114 -19.43 11.99 4.56
N ALA A 115 -20.24 11.62 3.57
CA ALA A 115 -19.80 10.84 2.41
C ALA A 115 -18.77 11.60 1.57
N ALA A 116 -19.02 12.89 1.30
CA ALA A 116 -18.13 13.75 0.54
C ALA A 116 -16.80 13.98 1.27
N GLY A 117 -16.83 14.27 2.58
CA GLY A 117 -15.63 14.44 3.40
C GLY A 117 -14.76 13.19 3.44
N TYR A 118 -15.37 12.01 3.65
CA TYR A 118 -14.64 10.74 3.63
C TYR A 118 -14.06 10.40 2.25
N ALA A 119 -14.83 10.61 1.18
CA ALA A 119 -14.39 10.38 -0.19
C ALA A 119 -13.23 11.32 -0.57
N ALA A 120 -13.33 12.61 -0.23
CA ALA A 120 -12.28 13.59 -0.44
C ALA A 120 -10.99 13.20 0.31
N GLY A 121 -11.09 12.80 1.58
CA GLY A 121 -9.96 12.29 2.36
C GLY A 121 -9.26 11.09 1.71
N ARG A 122 -10.02 10.18 1.09
CA ARG A 122 -9.48 9.01 0.37
C ARG A 122 -8.87 9.39 -0.99
N LEU A 123 -9.49 10.31 -1.72
CA LEU A 123 -9.06 10.72 -3.06
C LEU A 123 -7.80 11.59 -3.04
N LEU A 124 -7.63 12.43 -2.01
CA LEU A 124 -6.42 13.26 -1.82
C LEU A 124 -5.14 12.42 -1.79
N ILE A 125 -5.19 11.20 -1.27
CA ILE A 125 -4.02 10.31 -1.20
C ILE A 125 -3.93 9.39 -2.41
N ARG A 126 -5.06 9.06 -3.06
CA ARG A 126 -5.07 8.21 -4.26
C ARG A 126 -4.28 8.81 -5.43
N LYS A 127 -4.23 10.16 -5.55
CA LYS A 127 -3.44 10.83 -6.60
C LYS A 127 -1.94 10.92 -6.29
N GLN A 128 -1.52 10.88 -5.02
CA GLN A 128 -0.11 11.08 -4.64
C GLN A 128 0.62 9.81 -4.20
N SER A 129 -0.10 8.73 -3.86
CA SER A 129 0.51 7.41 -3.64
C SER A 129 1.15 6.82 -4.92
N ALA A 130 1.04 7.51 -6.06
CA ALA A 130 1.71 7.23 -7.32
C ALA A 130 3.11 7.86 -7.47
N SER A 131 3.63 8.59 -6.48
CA SER A 131 4.97 9.18 -6.58
C SER A 131 5.70 9.25 -5.25
N ALA A 132 6.71 8.40 -5.10
CA ALA A 132 8.11 8.80 -5.05
C ALA A 132 8.91 7.63 -4.49
N SER A 133 9.90 7.17 -5.25
CA SER A 133 11.00 6.39 -4.69
C SER A 133 11.57 7.18 -3.52
N TYR A 134 11.65 6.58 -2.34
CA TYR A 134 12.17 7.27 -1.15
C TYR A 134 13.42 6.56 -0.65
N TYR A 135 14.42 7.33 -0.23
CA TYR A 135 15.62 6.79 0.37
C TYR A 135 15.35 6.44 1.84
N ARG A 136 15.70 5.22 2.25
CA ARG A 136 15.69 4.80 3.65
C ARG A 136 17.02 4.16 3.98
N ARG A 137 17.82 4.83 4.82
CA ARG A 137 19.15 4.35 5.25
C ARG A 137 20.06 3.97 4.08
N GLY A 138 20.15 4.83 3.07
CA GLY A 138 20.94 4.59 1.86
C GLY A 138 20.29 3.70 0.80
N ALA A 139 19.23 2.94 1.12
CA ALA A 139 18.51 2.12 0.16
C ALA A 139 17.40 2.92 -0.56
N VAL A 140 17.33 2.82 -1.89
CA VAL A 140 16.20 3.36 -2.68
C VAL A 140 15.01 2.42 -2.55
N VAL A 141 13.91 2.90 -1.96
CA VAL A 141 12.64 2.16 -1.91
C VAL A 141 11.72 2.69 -2.99
N ALA A 142 11.67 1.99 -4.12
CA ALA A 142 10.76 2.29 -5.22
C ALA A 142 9.48 1.44 -5.13
N ASN A 143 8.32 2.06 -5.36
CA ASN A 143 7.03 1.35 -5.40
C ASN A 143 6.79 0.82 -6.82
N ALA A 144 6.68 -0.51 -6.98
CA ALA A 144 6.58 -1.17 -8.29
C ALA A 144 5.40 -0.66 -9.15
N ALA A 145 4.27 -0.30 -8.54
CA ALA A 145 3.10 0.25 -9.23
C ALA A 145 3.31 1.67 -9.81
N ALA A 146 4.27 2.44 -9.25
CA ALA A 146 4.67 3.74 -9.77
C ALA A 146 5.76 3.61 -10.85
N ALA A 147 6.68 2.64 -10.68
CA ALA A 147 7.73 2.34 -11.66
C ALA A 147 7.16 1.79 -12.98
N SER A 148 6.18 0.90 -12.91
CA SER A 148 5.52 0.28 -14.08
C SER A 148 4.68 1.24 -14.91
N ARG A 149 4.29 2.41 -14.37
CA ARG A 149 3.50 3.45 -15.07
C ARG A 149 4.35 4.56 -15.70
N ALA A 150 5.65 4.62 -15.38
CA ALA A 150 6.55 5.56 -16.03
C ALA A 150 6.88 5.06 -17.46
N PRO A 151 6.93 5.96 -18.47
CA PRO A 151 7.40 5.59 -19.81
C PRO A 151 8.82 5.01 -19.75
N PRO A 152 9.21 4.09 -20.66
CA PRO A 152 10.49 3.38 -20.59
C PRO A 152 11.70 4.32 -20.41
N ALA A 153 11.69 5.48 -21.07
CA ALA A 153 12.74 6.49 -20.97
C ALA A 153 12.88 7.14 -19.56
N ALA A 154 11.79 7.21 -18.78
CA ALA A 154 11.79 7.80 -17.44
C ALA A 154 12.15 6.80 -16.32
N ARG A 155 12.10 5.49 -16.60
CA ARG A 155 12.61 4.45 -15.68
C ARG A 155 14.13 4.43 -15.64
N VAL A 156 14.75 4.69 -16.79
CA VAL A 156 16.21 4.77 -16.98
C VAL A 156 16.79 6.04 -16.34
N ALA A 157 16.14 7.19 -16.52
CA ALA A 157 16.69 8.50 -16.11
C ALA A 157 16.66 8.79 -14.60
N ARG A 158 15.93 8.02 -13.77
CA ARG A 158 15.78 8.30 -12.34
C ARG A 158 16.70 7.49 -11.43
N ALA A 159 17.39 6.48 -11.96
CA ALA A 159 18.33 5.69 -11.19
C ALA A 159 19.69 6.38 -11.07
N ASN A 160 20.19 7.04 -12.13
CA ASN A 160 21.43 7.81 -12.09
C ASN A 160 21.43 8.93 -13.13
N GLY A 161 21.96 10.10 -12.74
CA GLY A 161 22.12 11.28 -13.60
C GLY A 161 23.23 11.11 -14.65
N GLY A 162 23.15 10.07 -15.47
CA GLY A 162 24.15 9.82 -16.51
C GLY A 162 23.78 8.65 -17.41
N SER A 163 23.92 8.90 -18.71
CA SER A 163 23.95 7.95 -19.83
C SER A 163 22.66 7.21 -20.21
N GLN A 164 22.11 7.67 -21.33
CA GLN A 164 21.13 6.96 -22.15
C GLN A 164 21.73 5.67 -22.71
N ARG A 165 20.98 4.58 -22.60
CA ARG A 165 20.99 3.41 -23.50
C ARG A 165 22.40 2.85 -23.80
N SER A 166 22.98 2.13 -22.85
CA SER A 166 23.91 1.05 -23.21
C SER A 166 23.08 -0.11 -23.76
N ASN A 167 23.44 -0.58 -24.95
CA ASN A 167 22.93 -1.81 -25.52
C ASN A 167 23.31 -2.94 -24.54
N GLY A 168 22.34 -3.55 -23.87
CA GLY A 168 22.58 -4.61 -22.88
C GLY A 168 22.47 -4.23 -21.39
N ALA A 169 21.91 -3.08 -21.01
CA ALA A 169 21.71 -2.76 -19.58
C ALA A 169 20.85 -3.84 -18.86
N LEU A 170 21.31 -4.32 -17.70
CA LEU A 170 20.53 -5.29 -16.91
C LEU A 170 19.25 -4.67 -16.38
N THR A 171 18.19 -5.46 -16.32
CA THR A 171 16.93 -5.05 -15.70
C THR A 171 16.48 -6.04 -14.64
N LEU A 172 15.90 -5.50 -13.56
CA LEU A 172 15.30 -6.25 -12.48
C LEU A 172 13.89 -5.73 -12.23
N ALA A 173 12.87 -6.56 -12.52
CA ALA A 173 11.46 -6.17 -12.45
C ALA A 173 11.13 -4.93 -13.30
N GLY A 174 11.77 -4.81 -14.48
CA GLY A 174 11.59 -3.71 -15.42
C GLY A 174 12.24 -2.38 -14.99
N LEU A 175 13.10 -2.41 -13.97
CA LEU A 175 13.96 -1.31 -13.55
C LEU A 175 15.38 -1.58 -14.03
N THR A 176 15.99 -0.59 -14.68
CA THR A 176 17.39 -0.66 -15.09
C THR A 176 18.30 -0.65 -13.87
N VAL A 177 19.22 -1.61 -13.83
CA VAL A 177 20.30 -1.68 -12.85
C VAL A 177 21.43 -0.78 -13.35
N ALA A 178 22.01 0.04 -12.46
CA ALA A 178 23.17 0.83 -12.83
C ALA A 178 24.40 -0.08 -13.00
N GLU A 179 25.27 0.22 -13.96
CA GLU A 179 26.46 -0.59 -14.24
C GLU A 179 27.32 -0.81 -12.99
N ASP A 180 27.51 0.24 -12.17
CA ASP A 180 28.24 0.17 -10.89
C ASP A 180 27.56 -0.71 -9.83
N ASP A 181 26.27 -1.01 -9.97
CA ASP A 181 25.52 -1.87 -9.05
C ASP A 181 25.51 -3.34 -9.47
N GLU A 182 25.84 -3.65 -10.73
CA GLU A 182 25.82 -5.03 -11.25
C GLU A 182 26.79 -5.95 -10.49
N THR A 183 27.95 -5.43 -10.05
CA THR A 183 28.99 -6.21 -9.35
C THR A 183 28.78 -6.30 -7.83
N LYS A 184 27.75 -5.64 -7.27
CA LYS A 184 27.51 -5.59 -5.81
C LYS A 184 26.75 -6.80 -5.26
N HIS A 185 26.50 -7.80 -6.10
CA HIS A 185 25.69 -8.99 -5.85
C HIS A 185 24.20 -8.70 -5.54
N PHE A 186 23.33 -9.63 -5.93
CA PHE A 186 21.89 -9.52 -5.73
C PHE A 186 21.41 -10.59 -4.75
N LYS A 187 20.58 -10.17 -3.79
CA LYS A 187 19.84 -11.09 -2.90
C LYS A 187 18.35 -10.98 -3.17
N VAL A 188 17.78 -12.01 -3.80
CA VAL A 188 16.34 -12.08 -4.14
C VAL A 188 15.60 -12.91 -3.10
N ILE A 189 14.67 -12.29 -2.36
CA ILE A 189 13.92 -12.93 -1.27
C ILE A 189 12.42 -12.92 -1.59
N GLY A 190 11.74 -14.03 -1.33
CA GLY A 190 10.30 -14.18 -1.56
C GLY A 190 9.83 -15.61 -1.32
N THR A 191 8.53 -15.82 -1.14
CA THR A 191 7.94 -17.16 -1.02
C THR A 191 7.84 -17.85 -2.38
N THR A 192 7.46 -19.13 -2.40
CA THR A 192 7.20 -19.84 -3.65
C THR A 192 6.08 -19.16 -4.43
N GLY A 193 6.23 -19.02 -5.75
CA GLY A 193 5.25 -18.38 -6.62
C GLY A 193 5.30 -16.85 -6.67
N THR A 194 6.16 -16.17 -5.91
CA THR A 194 6.25 -14.68 -5.95
C THR A 194 7.06 -14.11 -7.12
N GLY A 195 7.50 -14.95 -8.05
CA GLY A 195 8.23 -14.51 -9.25
C GLY A 195 9.74 -14.33 -9.09
N LYS A 196 10.38 -14.90 -8.06
CA LYS A 196 11.86 -14.86 -7.91
C LYS A 196 12.57 -15.37 -9.17
N THR A 197 12.18 -16.55 -9.65
CA THR A 197 12.71 -17.15 -10.88
C THR A 197 12.46 -16.27 -12.09
N THR A 198 11.30 -15.62 -12.18
CA THR A 198 11.00 -14.67 -13.27
C THR A 198 11.95 -13.47 -13.26
N ALA A 199 12.25 -12.91 -12.10
CA ALA A 199 13.19 -11.80 -11.96
C ALA A 199 14.63 -12.21 -12.31
N ILE A 200 15.07 -13.41 -11.90
CA ILE A 200 16.40 -13.93 -12.25
C ILE A 200 16.51 -14.17 -13.76
N ARG A 201 15.46 -14.74 -14.38
CA ARG A 201 15.41 -14.96 -15.83
C ARG A 201 15.49 -13.65 -16.62
N GLU A 202 14.83 -12.60 -16.14
CA GLU A 202 14.92 -11.26 -16.76
C GLU A 202 16.38 -10.77 -16.80
N MET A 203 17.08 -10.82 -15.66
CA MET A 203 18.49 -10.43 -15.59
C MET A 203 19.37 -11.32 -16.49
N LEU A 204 19.19 -12.64 -16.44
CA LEU A 204 19.97 -13.58 -17.24
C LEU A 204 19.78 -13.36 -18.75
N SER A 205 18.54 -13.12 -19.21
CA SER A 205 18.28 -12.80 -20.62
C SER A 205 19.10 -11.58 -21.05
N ALA A 206 19.03 -10.48 -20.30
CA ALA A 206 19.76 -9.26 -20.62
C ALA A 206 21.28 -9.45 -20.60
N ALA A 207 21.79 -10.20 -19.62
CA ALA A 207 23.22 -10.52 -19.50
C ALA A 207 23.72 -11.34 -20.71
N LEU A 208 23.00 -12.41 -21.07
CA LEU A 208 23.37 -13.27 -22.19
C LEU A 208 23.23 -12.56 -23.54
N GLU A 209 22.20 -11.73 -23.73
CA GLU A 209 22.04 -10.88 -24.93
C GLU A 209 23.17 -9.85 -25.05
N ARG A 210 23.68 -9.35 -23.93
CA ARG A 210 24.86 -8.47 -23.87
C ARG A 210 26.17 -9.23 -24.17
N GLY A 211 26.17 -10.56 -24.11
CA GLY A 211 27.34 -11.41 -24.31
C GLY A 211 28.09 -11.76 -23.02
N ASP A 212 27.48 -11.55 -21.85
CA ASP A 212 28.07 -11.93 -20.58
C ASP A 212 28.07 -13.44 -20.40
N ARG A 213 29.01 -13.93 -19.56
CA ARG A 213 29.10 -15.33 -19.18
C ARG A 213 28.42 -15.55 -17.84
N ALA A 214 27.70 -16.67 -17.71
CA ALA A 214 27.01 -17.05 -16.49
C ALA A 214 27.32 -18.49 -16.11
N VAL A 215 27.50 -18.74 -14.81
CA VAL A 215 27.50 -20.07 -14.21
C VAL A 215 26.19 -20.22 -13.43
N ILE A 216 25.40 -21.22 -13.76
CA ILE A 216 24.05 -21.38 -13.23
C ILE A 216 23.94 -22.71 -12.49
N ALA A 217 23.67 -22.67 -11.19
CA ALA A 217 23.24 -23.84 -10.44
C ALA A 217 21.75 -24.08 -10.70
N ASP A 218 21.44 -25.10 -11.50
CA ASP A 218 20.11 -25.36 -12.04
C ASP A 218 19.60 -26.77 -11.66
N PRO A 219 19.09 -26.97 -10.43
CA PRO A 219 18.68 -28.28 -9.95
C PRO A 219 17.48 -28.87 -10.69
N ASP A 220 16.62 -28.03 -11.28
CA ASP A 220 15.43 -28.43 -12.03
C ASP A 220 15.62 -28.41 -13.56
N GLY A 221 16.80 -28.03 -14.06
CA GLY A 221 17.07 -27.92 -15.50
C GLY A 221 16.28 -26.81 -16.20
N GLY A 222 15.63 -25.93 -15.43
CA GLY A 222 14.69 -24.92 -15.94
C GLY A 222 15.38 -23.74 -16.62
N TYR A 223 16.66 -23.50 -16.32
CA TYR A 223 17.49 -22.51 -17.01
C TYR A 223 18.20 -23.13 -18.21
N LEU A 224 18.69 -24.37 -18.06
CA LEU A 224 19.29 -25.14 -19.15
C LEU A 224 18.32 -25.23 -20.32
N GLY A 225 17.09 -25.69 -20.12
CA GLY A 225 16.10 -25.80 -21.20
C GLY A 225 15.67 -24.46 -21.84
N ARG A 226 16.03 -23.32 -21.24
CA ARG A 226 15.64 -21.98 -21.73
C ARG A 226 16.79 -21.22 -22.37
N PHE A 227 18.00 -21.35 -21.84
CA PHE A 227 19.13 -20.49 -22.18
C PHE A 227 20.31 -21.25 -22.78
N TYR A 228 20.37 -22.57 -22.64
CA TYR A 228 21.45 -23.37 -23.20
C TYR A 228 21.49 -23.27 -24.72
N ASP A 229 22.69 -23.03 -25.24
CA ASP A 229 23.00 -23.00 -26.65
C ASP A 229 24.34 -23.70 -26.90
N GLY A 230 24.27 -24.91 -27.48
CA GLY A 230 25.45 -25.69 -27.81
C GLY A 230 26.29 -25.08 -28.92
N ASP A 231 25.68 -24.35 -29.87
CA ASP A 231 26.40 -23.69 -30.97
C ASP A 231 27.18 -22.47 -30.46
N ARG A 232 26.69 -21.85 -29.37
CA ARG A 232 27.42 -20.81 -28.63
C ARG A 232 28.60 -21.37 -27.82
N GLY A 233 28.65 -22.68 -27.58
CA GLY A 233 29.68 -23.34 -26.78
C GLY A 233 29.36 -23.40 -25.29
N ASP A 234 28.09 -23.34 -24.91
CA ASP A 234 27.68 -23.56 -23.52
C ASP A 234 28.06 -24.97 -23.06
N VAL A 235 28.45 -25.10 -21.79
CA VAL A 235 28.88 -26.37 -21.19
C VAL A 235 27.93 -26.82 -20.09
N ILE A 236 27.66 -28.12 -20.04
CA ILE A 236 26.87 -28.75 -18.98
C ILE A 236 27.84 -29.51 -18.08
N LEU A 237 27.77 -29.28 -16.76
CA LEU A 237 28.51 -30.04 -15.76
C LEU A 237 27.52 -30.82 -14.87
N ASN A 238 27.23 -32.06 -15.26
CA ASN A 238 26.35 -32.98 -14.57
C ASN A 238 26.80 -34.42 -14.85
N PRO A 239 27.23 -35.19 -13.83
CA PRO A 239 27.77 -36.55 -14.03
C PRO A 239 26.74 -37.56 -14.59
N PHE A 240 25.45 -37.21 -14.62
CA PHE A 240 24.37 -38.06 -15.12
C PHE A 240 23.89 -37.66 -16.52
N GLU A 241 24.40 -36.56 -17.09
CA GLU A 241 24.06 -36.11 -18.44
C GLU A 241 25.07 -36.63 -19.46
N LEU A 242 24.57 -37.18 -20.57
CA LEU A 242 25.41 -37.81 -21.60
C LEU A 242 26.31 -36.79 -22.33
N ASP A 243 25.76 -35.60 -22.59
CA ASP A 243 26.45 -34.51 -23.31
C ASP A 243 27.24 -33.59 -22.36
N SER A 244 27.36 -33.98 -21.09
CA SER A 244 28.11 -33.20 -20.10
C SER A 244 29.62 -33.30 -20.32
N VAL A 245 30.31 -32.19 -20.02
CA VAL A 245 31.77 -32.20 -19.98
C VAL A 245 32.26 -33.10 -18.84
N ARG A 246 33.34 -33.84 -19.11
CA ARG A 246 34.05 -34.59 -18.08
C ARG A 246 34.96 -33.63 -17.33
N TRP A 247 34.78 -33.54 -16.02
CA TRP A 247 35.61 -32.70 -15.18
C TRP A 247 36.56 -33.56 -14.34
N ASN A 248 37.86 -33.24 -14.40
CA ASN A 248 38.89 -33.84 -13.57
C ASN A 248 39.30 -32.83 -12.51
N LEU A 249 38.80 -33.01 -11.29
CA LEU A 249 39.07 -32.11 -10.18
C LEU A 249 40.56 -31.99 -9.84
N LEU A 250 41.32 -33.09 -9.98
CA LEU A 250 42.77 -33.07 -9.75
C LEU A 250 43.53 -32.33 -10.86
N GLY A 251 42.90 -32.13 -12.02
CA GLY A 251 43.48 -31.37 -13.13
C GLY A 251 43.43 -29.85 -12.92
N GLU A 252 42.77 -29.37 -11.87
CA GLU A 252 42.71 -27.95 -11.49
C GLU A 252 43.87 -27.54 -10.54
N ILE A 253 44.73 -28.49 -10.14
CA ILE A 253 45.85 -28.23 -9.21
C ILE A 253 47.08 -27.81 -10.03
N ASP A 254 47.41 -26.51 -9.98
CA ASP A 254 48.63 -25.98 -10.60
C ASP A 254 49.69 -25.63 -9.54
N ASN A 255 49.27 -25.28 -8.32
CA ASN A 255 50.14 -24.88 -7.22
C ASN A 255 49.77 -25.62 -5.92
N ASP A 256 50.71 -25.67 -4.98
CA ASP A 256 50.52 -26.33 -3.69
C ASP A 256 49.30 -25.80 -2.91
N TYR A 257 48.99 -24.50 -3.03
CA TYR A 257 47.86 -23.88 -2.33
C TYR A 257 46.49 -24.18 -2.97
N ASP A 258 46.45 -24.72 -4.19
CA ASP A 258 45.19 -25.12 -4.84
C ASP A 258 44.59 -26.36 -4.18
N VAL A 259 45.44 -27.20 -3.58
CA VAL A 259 45.02 -28.37 -2.79
C VAL A 259 44.12 -27.94 -1.64
N ASP A 260 44.55 -26.95 -0.85
CA ASP A 260 43.78 -26.44 0.29
C ASP A 260 42.47 -25.77 -0.15
N GLN A 261 42.48 -25.04 -1.27
CA GLN A 261 41.26 -24.40 -1.81
C GLN A 261 40.25 -25.44 -2.29
N LEU A 262 40.70 -26.46 -3.04
CA LEU A 262 39.85 -27.55 -3.50
C LEU A 262 39.29 -28.37 -2.32
N ALA A 263 40.13 -28.71 -1.34
CA ALA A 263 39.71 -29.43 -0.14
C ALA A 263 38.59 -28.70 0.61
N ARG A 264 38.74 -27.38 0.84
CA ARG A 264 37.71 -26.55 1.49
C ARG A 264 36.43 -26.40 0.67
N SER A 265 36.52 -26.47 -0.65
CA SER A 265 35.35 -26.42 -1.53
C SER A 265 34.53 -27.72 -1.48
N LEU A 266 35.21 -28.86 -1.34
CA LEU A 266 34.61 -30.19 -1.27
C LEU A 266 34.10 -30.54 0.13
N ILE A 267 34.88 -30.20 1.13
CA ILE A 267 34.63 -30.49 2.54
C ILE A 267 34.38 -29.16 3.23
N THR A 268 33.11 -28.82 3.34
CA THR A 268 32.67 -27.50 3.80
C THR A 268 32.51 -27.44 5.33
N ASP A 269 33.00 -26.34 5.91
CA ASP A 269 32.92 -26.02 7.33
C ASP A 269 31.50 -25.54 7.72
N HIS A 270 30.52 -26.44 7.68
CA HIS A 270 29.22 -26.16 8.30
C HIS A 270 29.41 -26.28 9.81
N GLY A 271 29.17 -25.18 10.56
CA GLY A 271 29.52 -24.95 11.98
C GLY A 271 28.95 -25.92 13.03
N ASP A 272 29.14 -27.21 12.81
CA ASP A 272 28.82 -28.33 13.66
C ASP A 272 30.07 -28.69 14.50
N PRO A 273 30.01 -28.58 15.83
CA PRO A 273 31.18 -28.71 16.70
C PRO A 273 31.82 -30.11 16.75
N ASP A 274 31.14 -31.16 16.27
CA ASP A 274 31.65 -32.54 16.30
C ASP A 274 32.44 -32.96 15.03
N ARG A 275 32.81 -32.02 14.15
CA ARG A 275 33.46 -32.32 12.86
C ARG A 275 34.99 -32.24 12.83
N SER A 276 35.69 -32.60 13.90
CA SER A 276 37.18 -32.73 13.84
C SER A 276 37.67 -33.63 12.70
N TRP A 277 36.83 -34.55 12.21
CA TRP A 277 37.14 -35.40 11.06
C TRP A 277 37.31 -34.66 9.73
N SER A 278 36.71 -33.48 9.55
CA SER A 278 36.90 -32.69 8.31
C SER A 278 38.25 -31.99 8.26
N GLU A 279 38.89 -31.77 9.42
CA GLU A 279 40.24 -31.20 9.50
C GLU A 279 41.35 -32.22 9.15
N TYR A 280 41.04 -33.53 9.21
CA TYR A 280 41.98 -34.60 8.86
C TYR A 280 41.99 -34.96 7.36
N ALA A 281 41.05 -34.41 6.60
CA ALA A 281 40.86 -34.70 5.17
C ALA A 281 41.60 -33.68 4.30
#